data_AF-A0A0D2Q5Q5-F1
#
_entry.id   AF-A0A0D2Q5Q5-F1
#
_cell.length_a   1.000
_cell.length_b   1.000
_cell.length_c   1.000
_cell.angle_alpha   90.00
_cell.angle_beta   90.00
_cell.angle_gamma   90.00
#
_symmetry.space_group_name_H-M   'P 1'
#
loop_
_entity.id
_entity.type
_entity.pdbx_description
1 polymer ?
#
loop_
_entity_poly.entity_id
_entity_poly.type
_entity_poly.pdbx_seq_one_letter_code
_entity_poly.pdbx_strand_id
1 'polypeptide(L)'
;MFFGLAMSMNSRIFFRCLVWWIFFSCFSGLISSAVVRLDSIEIYNTHEWITEPTVYFVCKGENMTVLPDVTKADTVYTFKGEESWQPLTELKSKKCKRCGFYEKDTFKSDDVFDEWEFCASDFKANGKYILFKEKELNVTFNCEECTSLPAEEEATRSGSVLKTV
;
A
#
# COMPACT_ATOMS: atom_id res chain seq x y z
N MET A 1 -13.46 -49.88 33.90
CA MET A 1 -13.69 -48.45 34.22
C MET A 1 -13.43 -47.65 32.97
N PHE A 2 -14.45 -47.07 32.36
CA PHE A 2 -14.42 -45.74 31.73
C PHE A 2 -15.89 -45.37 31.51
N PHE A 3 -16.41 -44.55 32.42
CA PHE A 3 -17.76 -44.02 32.35
C PHE A 3 -17.88 -43.14 31.10
N GLY A 4 -18.74 -43.54 30.17
CA GLY A 4 -19.19 -42.68 29.08
C GLY A 4 -20.03 -41.56 29.66
N LEU A 5 -19.49 -40.34 29.69
CA LEU A 5 -20.29 -39.14 29.90
C LEU A 5 -21.05 -38.86 28.60
N ALA A 6 -22.26 -39.40 28.50
CA ALA A 6 -23.24 -38.91 27.54
C ALA A 6 -23.63 -37.48 27.95
N MET A 7 -22.94 -36.49 27.40
CA MET A 7 -23.38 -35.11 27.49
C MET A 7 -24.66 -35.00 26.67
N SER A 8 -25.82 -34.98 27.35
CA SER A 8 -27.11 -34.60 26.78
C SER A 8 -27.01 -33.15 26.29
N MET A 9 -26.55 -32.96 25.05
CA MET A 9 -26.51 -31.66 24.42
C MET A 9 -27.93 -31.26 24.06
N ASN A 10 -28.46 -30.28 24.80
CA ASN A 10 -29.71 -29.63 24.46
C ASN A 10 -29.59 -29.12 23.01
N SER A 11 -30.40 -29.63 22.08
CA SER A 11 -30.29 -29.39 20.63
C SER A 11 -30.20 -27.89 20.29
N ARG A 12 -30.85 -27.05 21.10
CA ARG A 12 -30.79 -25.58 21.00
C ARG A 12 -29.41 -24.99 21.34
N ILE A 13 -28.67 -25.61 22.26
CA ILE A 13 -27.30 -25.19 22.64
C ILE A 13 -26.29 -25.63 21.57
N PHE A 14 -26.45 -26.82 20.99
CA PHE A 14 -25.60 -27.30 19.89
C PHE A 14 -25.72 -26.41 18.65
N PHE A 15 -26.96 -26.06 18.27
CA PHE A 15 -27.20 -25.12 17.17
C PHE A 15 -26.64 -23.72 17.47
N ARG A 16 -26.76 -23.23 18.71
CA ARG A 16 -26.17 -21.94 19.11
C ARG A 16 -24.65 -21.95 19.02
N CYS A 17 -23.99 -23.01 19.46
CA CYS A 17 -22.54 -23.15 19.34
C CYS A 17 -22.09 -23.26 17.88
N LEU A 18 -22.79 -24.03 17.03
CA LEU A 18 -22.51 -24.13 15.59
C LEU A 18 -22.65 -22.79 14.87
N VAL A 19 -23.75 -22.07 15.12
CA VAL A 19 -23.96 -20.74 14.54
C VAL A 19 -22.86 -19.76 15.00
N TRP A 20 -22.42 -19.85 16.26
CA TRP A 20 -21.37 -18.99 16.79
C TRP A 20 -19.98 -19.33 16.23
N TRP A 21 -19.66 -20.62 16.03
CA TRP A 21 -18.43 -21.05 15.37
C TRP A 21 -18.38 -20.64 13.90
N ILE A 22 -19.50 -20.75 13.17
CA ILE A 22 -19.60 -20.26 11.79
C ILE A 22 -19.39 -18.74 11.75
N PHE A 23 -20.02 -18.00 12.68
CA PHE A 23 -19.87 -16.54 12.76
C PHE A 23 -18.42 -16.12 13.05
N PHE A 24 -17.72 -16.80 13.96
CA PHE A 24 -16.32 -16.49 14.31
C PHE A 24 -15.29 -16.92 13.25
N SER A 25 -15.56 -17.97 12.46
CA SER A 25 -14.63 -18.41 11.41
C SER A 25 -14.67 -17.56 10.14
N CYS A 26 -15.74 -16.77 9.93
CA CYS A 26 -15.85 -15.84 8.82
C CYS A 26 -15.05 -14.53 8.99
N PHE A 27 -14.48 -14.25 10.17
CA PHE A 27 -13.60 -13.08 10.40
C PHE A 27 -12.12 -13.38 10.18
N SER A 28 -11.79 -14.30 9.27
CA SER A 28 -10.41 -14.44 8.80
C SER A 28 -10.05 -13.14 8.07
N GLY A 29 -9.20 -12.31 8.69
CA GLY A 29 -9.01 -10.90 8.37
C GLY A 29 -8.95 -10.57 6.87
N LEU A 30 -9.96 -9.84 6.40
CA LEU A 30 -9.96 -9.18 5.10
C LEU A 30 -8.79 -8.19 5.06
N ILE A 31 -7.69 -8.58 4.41
CA ILE A 31 -6.61 -7.66 4.10
C ILE A 31 -7.09 -6.81 2.94
N SER A 32 -7.60 -5.62 3.25
CA SER A 32 -7.92 -4.62 2.24
C SER A 32 -6.61 -4.05 1.65
N SER A 33 -6.48 -4.14 0.34
CA SER A 33 -5.46 -3.43 -0.44
C SER A 33 -6.11 -2.31 -1.24
N ALA A 34 -5.32 -1.28 -1.56
CA ALA A 34 -5.72 -0.13 -2.33
C ALA A 34 -4.75 0.08 -3.50
N VAL A 35 -5.30 0.31 -4.68
CA VAL A 35 -4.52 0.47 -5.91
C VAL A 35 -4.00 1.89 -6.03
N VAL A 36 -2.69 2.04 -6.20
CA VAL A 36 -2.02 3.33 -6.39
C VAL A 36 -1.69 3.56 -7.86
N ARG A 37 -2.07 4.72 -8.36
CA ARG A 37 -1.83 5.19 -9.71
C ARG A 37 -0.92 6.41 -9.71
N LEU A 38 -0.16 6.58 -10.79
CA LEU A 38 0.57 7.82 -11.03
C LEU A 38 -0.40 8.84 -11.62
N ASP A 39 -0.46 10.02 -11.03
CA ASP A 39 -1.32 11.11 -11.49
C ASP A 39 -0.51 12.12 -12.31
N SER A 40 0.62 12.57 -11.77
CA SER A 40 1.54 13.45 -12.47
C SER A 40 2.98 13.23 -12.02
N ILE A 41 3.92 13.57 -12.89
CA ILE A 41 5.35 13.56 -12.59
C ILE A 41 6.04 14.67 -13.38
N GLU A 42 6.95 15.35 -12.70
CA GLU A 42 7.93 16.25 -13.29
C GLU A 42 9.28 15.87 -12.70
N ILE A 43 10.26 15.59 -13.55
CA ILE A 43 11.66 15.38 -13.15
C ILE A 43 12.44 16.67 -13.45
N TYR A 44 13.30 17.10 -12.54
CA TYR A 44 14.08 18.34 -12.67
C TYR A 44 15.53 18.11 -13.08
N ASN A 45 15.99 16.87 -12.97
CA ASN A 45 17.35 16.49 -13.29
C ASN A 45 17.33 15.22 -14.13
N THR A 46 18.27 15.11 -15.07
CA THR A 46 18.61 13.85 -15.71
C THR A 46 20.09 13.63 -15.46
N HIS A 47 20.41 12.46 -14.94
CA HIS A 47 21.76 12.11 -14.55
C HIS A 47 22.58 11.59 -15.74
N GLU A 48 21.93 11.33 -16.89
CA GLU A 48 22.56 11.20 -18.21
C GLU A 48 22.38 12.48 -19.07
N TRP A 49 23.44 12.93 -19.74
CA TRP A 49 23.42 14.12 -20.62
C TRP A 49 23.30 13.80 -22.12
N ILE A 50 23.51 12.55 -22.51
CA ILE A 50 23.69 12.15 -23.94
C ILE A 50 22.44 11.42 -24.48
N THR A 51 21.66 10.83 -23.59
CA THR A 51 20.57 9.89 -23.88
C THR A 51 19.29 10.37 -23.23
N GLU A 52 18.14 9.97 -23.79
CA GLU A 52 16.85 10.23 -23.16
C GLU A 52 16.76 9.44 -21.84
N PRO A 53 16.31 10.07 -20.75
CA PRO A 53 16.21 9.41 -19.46
C PRO A 53 15.23 8.25 -19.55
N THR A 54 15.62 7.09 -19.00
CA THR A 54 14.69 5.96 -18.82
C THR A 54 14.30 5.89 -17.36
N VAL A 55 13.16 6.52 -17.02
CA VAL A 55 12.65 6.57 -15.66
C VAL A 55 11.83 5.32 -15.36
N TYR A 56 12.02 4.75 -14.16
CA TYR A 56 11.21 3.65 -13.68
C TYR A 56 10.85 3.78 -12.20
N PHE A 57 9.72 3.17 -11.84
CA PHE A 57 9.25 3.04 -10.47
C PHE A 57 9.34 1.58 -10.03
N VAL A 58 9.77 1.35 -8.79
CA VAL A 58 9.76 0.00 -8.22
C VAL A 58 9.56 0.05 -6.71
N CYS A 59 8.78 -0.92 -6.20
CA CYS A 59 8.69 -1.22 -4.77
C CYS A 59 9.43 -2.52 -4.47
N LYS A 60 10.00 -2.61 -3.26
CA LYS A 60 10.74 -3.80 -2.82
C LYS A 60 9.87 -5.06 -2.90
N GLY A 61 10.33 -6.04 -3.67
CA GLY A 61 9.64 -7.32 -3.88
C GLY A 61 8.63 -7.31 -5.03
N GLU A 62 8.56 -6.23 -5.81
CA GLU A 62 7.71 -6.10 -6.99
C GLU A 62 8.54 -5.99 -8.27
N ASN A 63 7.86 -6.10 -9.41
CA ASN A 63 8.48 -5.85 -10.70
C ASN A 63 8.64 -4.35 -10.93
N MET A 64 9.72 -4.00 -11.61
CA MET A 64 9.96 -2.66 -12.12
C MET A 64 8.88 -2.24 -13.13
N THR A 65 8.42 -1.00 -13.01
CA THR A 65 7.51 -0.36 -13.96
C THR A 65 8.23 0.76 -14.67
N VAL A 66 8.53 0.59 -15.95
CA VAL A 66 9.10 1.66 -16.80
C VAL A 66 8.02 2.68 -17.10
N LEU A 67 8.38 3.97 -17.06
CA LEU A 67 7.51 5.08 -17.43
C LEU A 67 7.90 5.56 -18.84
N PRO A 68 7.37 4.96 -19.92
CA PRO A 68 7.80 5.26 -21.29
C PRO A 68 7.47 6.69 -21.74
N ASP A 69 6.50 7.33 -21.11
CA ASP A 69 6.03 8.66 -21.49
C ASP A 69 6.89 9.79 -20.88
N VAL A 70 7.67 9.49 -19.82
CA VAL A 70 8.50 10.46 -19.11
C VAL A 70 9.88 10.52 -19.76
N THR A 71 10.07 11.46 -20.68
CA THR A 71 11.24 11.46 -21.59
C THR A 71 12.13 12.70 -21.44
N LYS A 72 11.73 13.70 -20.65
CA LYS A 72 12.44 15.00 -20.54
C LYS A 72 12.33 15.59 -19.14
N ALA A 73 13.40 16.25 -18.70
CA ALA A 73 13.38 17.16 -17.56
C ALA A 73 12.48 18.38 -17.79
N ASP A 74 12.08 19.01 -16.69
CA ASP A 74 11.33 20.28 -16.64
C ASP A 74 10.02 20.25 -17.45
N THR A 75 9.43 19.06 -17.56
CA THR A 75 8.15 18.83 -18.25
C THR A 75 7.21 18.10 -17.30
N VAL A 76 6.03 18.69 -17.09
CA VAL A 76 4.97 18.06 -16.30
C VAL A 76 4.20 17.07 -17.19
N TYR A 77 4.27 15.79 -16.84
CA TYR A 77 3.46 14.74 -17.43
C TYR A 77 2.26 14.45 -16.53
N THR A 78 1.08 14.26 -17.12
CA THR A 78 -0.17 13.96 -16.40
C THR A 78 -0.83 12.74 -17.04
N PHE A 79 -1.32 11.84 -16.20
CA PHE A 79 -1.83 10.53 -16.60
C PHE A 79 -3.29 10.35 -16.20
N LYS A 80 -4.00 9.47 -16.89
CA LYS A 80 -5.41 9.15 -16.61
C LYS A 80 -5.60 7.86 -15.83
N GLY A 81 -4.54 7.08 -15.65
CA GLY A 81 -4.64 5.74 -15.07
C GLY A 81 -5.12 4.67 -16.05
N GLU A 82 -5.16 5.01 -17.34
CA GLU A 82 -5.55 4.11 -18.45
C GLU A 82 -4.31 3.57 -19.19
N GLU A 83 -3.12 4.07 -18.85
CA GLU A 83 -1.87 3.67 -19.48
C GLU A 83 -1.56 2.21 -19.18
N SER A 84 -1.02 1.48 -20.17
CA SER A 84 -0.82 0.03 -20.09
C SER A 84 0.16 -0.42 -18.99
N TRP A 85 0.98 0.49 -18.49
CA TRP A 85 1.94 0.27 -17.42
C TRP A 85 1.39 0.62 -16.03
N GLN A 86 0.17 1.17 -15.94
CA GLN A 86 -0.52 1.39 -14.65
C GLN A 86 -1.32 0.15 -14.24
N PRO A 87 -1.54 -0.07 -12.92
CA PRO A 87 -1.15 0.76 -11.78
C PRO A 87 0.33 0.62 -11.39
N LEU A 88 0.84 1.54 -10.55
CA LEU A 88 2.23 1.49 -10.09
C LEU A 88 2.45 0.43 -9.00
N THR A 89 1.51 0.31 -8.06
CA THR A 89 1.60 -0.66 -6.96
C THR A 89 0.24 -0.79 -6.24
N GLU A 90 0.15 -1.74 -5.31
CA GLU A 90 -0.98 -1.90 -4.39
C GLU A 90 -0.52 -1.76 -2.93
N LEU A 91 -1.06 -0.81 -2.18
CA LEU A 91 -0.74 -0.63 -0.77
C LEU A 91 -1.71 -1.43 0.11
N LYS A 92 -1.20 -2.05 1.17
CA LYS A 92 -2.02 -2.73 2.18
C LYS A 92 -2.16 -1.83 3.39
N SER A 93 -3.33 -1.83 4.03
CA SER A 93 -3.69 -0.92 5.14
C SER A 93 -2.62 -0.76 6.22
N LYS A 94 -1.93 -1.84 6.60
CA LYS A 94 -0.98 -1.87 7.72
C LYS A 94 0.50 -1.92 7.34
N LYS A 95 0.83 -2.01 6.05
CA LYS A 95 2.22 -2.24 5.61
C LYS A 95 2.59 -1.26 4.52
N CYS A 96 3.47 -0.34 4.87
CA CYS A 96 4.17 0.48 3.91
C CYS A 96 5.13 -0.37 3.07
N LYS A 97 5.40 0.09 1.86
CA LYS A 97 6.42 -0.50 1.00
C LYS A 97 7.57 0.48 0.86
N ARG A 98 8.79 -0.04 0.81
CA ARG A 98 9.92 0.78 0.37
C ARG A 98 9.88 0.84 -1.16
N CYS A 99 9.70 2.03 -1.70
CA CYS A 99 9.59 2.26 -3.14
C CYS A 99 10.49 3.41 -3.56
N GLY A 100 10.77 3.51 -4.85
CA GLY A 100 11.58 4.59 -5.38
C GLY A 100 11.35 4.85 -6.86
N PHE A 101 11.80 6.03 -7.28
CA PHE A 101 12.01 6.38 -8.68
C PHE A 101 13.50 6.37 -8.98
N TYR A 102 13.83 5.81 -10.13
CA TYR A 102 15.20 5.60 -10.57
C TYR A 102 15.35 6.01 -12.02
N GLU A 103 16.55 6.45 -12.39
CA GLU A 103 16.97 6.65 -13.77
C GLU A 103 17.87 5.50 -14.16
N LYS A 104 17.50 4.77 -15.22
CA LYS A 104 18.29 3.64 -15.66
C LYS A 104 19.55 4.11 -16.39
N ASP A 105 20.70 3.56 -16.01
CA ASP A 105 21.98 3.85 -16.64
C ASP A 105 22.46 2.68 -17.51
N THR A 106 23.20 3.01 -18.57
CA THR A 106 23.83 1.98 -19.41
C THR A 106 25.20 1.52 -18.87
N PHE A 107 25.96 2.42 -18.24
CA PHE A 107 27.38 2.20 -17.93
C PHE A 107 27.73 2.22 -16.44
N LYS A 108 26.82 2.69 -15.59
CA LYS A 108 27.00 2.76 -14.14
C LYS A 108 25.77 2.18 -13.43
N SER A 109 25.78 2.19 -12.11
CA SER A 109 24.57 1.90 -11.33
C SER A 109 23.54 2.99 -11.57
N ASP A 110 22.30 2.58 -11.78
CA ASP A 110 21.13 3.46 -11.90
C ASP A 110 21.10 4.53 -10.80
N ASP A 111 20.91 5.78 -11.21
CA ASP A 111 20.72 6.90 -10.29
C ASP A 111 19.36 6.84 -9.60
N VAL A 112 19.32 7.34 -8.36
CA VAL A 112 18.12 7.33 -7.52
C VAL A 112 17.57 8.75 -7.41
N PHE A 113 16.39 9.00 -7.94
CA PHE A 113 15.71 10.27 -7.72
C PHE A 113 15.23 10.38 -6.26
N ASP A 114 14.55 9.34 -5.78
CA ASP A 114 14.21 9.20 -4.36
C ASP A 114 13.85 7.75 -4.03
N GLU A 115 14.10 7.35 -2.79
CA GLU A 115 13.65 6.07 -2.22
C GLU A 115 13.08 6.34 -0.82
N TRP A 116 11.83 5.95 -0.58
CA TRP A 116 11.12 6.26 0.65
C TRP A 116 10.19 5.11 1.10
N GLU A 117 9.65 5.23 2.32
CA GLU A 117 8.57 4.36 2.78
C GLU A 117 7.24 4.93 2.30
N PHE A 118 6.60 4.22 1.37
CA PHE A 118 5.33 4.59 0.78
C PHE A 118 4.16 3.91 1.51
N CYS A 119 3.35 4.71 2.20
CA CYS A 119 2.25 4.25 3.02
C CYS A 119 0.89 4.74 2.50
N ALA A 120 -0.16 3.96 2.72
CA ALA A 120 -1.52 4.41 2.40
C ALA A 120 -1.96 5.61 3.26
N SER A 121 -1.40 5.76 4.45
CA SER A 121 -1.62 6.89 5.36
C SER A 121 -1.09 8.23 4.85
N ASP A 122 -0.20 8.23 3.84
CA ASP A 122 0.38 9.45 3.29
C ASP A 122 -0.59 10.18 2.35
N PHE A 123 -1.64 9.48 1.91
CA PHE A 123 -2.68 10.04 1.05
C PHE A 123 -3.60 10.95 1.85
N LYS A 124 -3.83 12.15 1.32
CA LYS A 124 -4.80 13.11 1.85
C LYS A 124 -6.22 12.59 1.64
N ALA A 125 -7.19 13.20 2.33
CA ALA A 125 -8.61 12.84 2.25
C ALA A 125 -9.21 12.85 0.82
N ASN A 126 -8.60 13.56 -0.12
CA ASN A 126 -8.99 13.57 -1.53
C ASN A 126 -8.31 12.48 -2.37
N GLY A 127 -7.65 11.50 -1.74
CA GLY A 127 -6.97 10.40 -2.41
C GLY A 127 -5.66 10.78 -3.10
N LYS A 128 -5.10 11.97 -2.81
CA LYS A 128 -3.85 12.45 -3.43
C LYS A 128 -2.70 12.41 -2.43
N TYR A 129 -1.54 11.98 -2.91
CA TYR A 129 -0.26 12.09 -2.22
C TYR A 129 0.73 12.81 -3.12
N ILE A 130 1.47 13.78 -2.59
CA ILE A 130 2.48 14.54 -3.34
C ILE A 130 3.83 14.24 -2.72
N LEU A 131 4.73 13.68 -3.51
CA LEU A 131 6.14 13.54 -3.19
C LEU A 131 6.92 14.63 -3.89
N PHE A 132 7.64 15.43 -3.11
CA PHE A 132 8.54 16.44 -3.63
C PHE A 132 9.94 16.19 -3.11
N LYS A 133 10.89 16.10 -4.04
CA LYS A 133 12.32 16.01 -3.75
C LYS A 133 13.01 17.16 -4.44
N GLU A 134 13.59 18.06 -3.64
CA GLU A 134 14.25 19.26 -4.15
C GLU A 134 15.25 18.91 -5.26
N LYS A 135 15.10 19.55 -6.43
CA LYS A 135 15.94 19.39 -7.63
C LYS A 135 15.95 17.99 -8.27
N GLU A 136 15.14 17.06 -7.79
CA GLU A 136 15.04 15.72 -8.39
C GLU A 136 13.68 15.52 -9.05
N LEU A 137 12.58 15.62 -8.29
CA LEU A 137 11.24 15.37 -8.83
C LEU A 137 10.11 16.04 -8.03
N ASN A 138 8.97 16.16 -8.70
CA ASN A 138 7.67 16.46 -8.13
C ASN A 138 6.64 15.48 -8.69
N VAL A 139 6.06 14.65 -7.82
CA VAL A 139 5.19 13.55 -8.22
C VAL A 139 3.89 13.62 -7.44
N THR A 140 2.79 13.46 -8.16
CA THR A 140 1.47 13.25 -7.55
C THR A 140 1.00 11.84 -7.82
N PHE A 141 0.54 11.17 -6.76
CA PHE A 141 -0.09 9.85 -6.81
C PHE A 141 -1.58 9.97 -6.53
N ASN A 142 -2.36 9.04 -7.06
CA ASN A 142 -3.79 8.90 -6.82
C ASN A 142 -4.12 7.53 -6.22
N CYS A 143 -4.93 7.52 -5.17
CA CYS A 143 -5.46 6.32 -4.53
C CYS A 143 -6.76 6.64 -3.78
N GLU A 144 -7.90 6.38 -4.42
CA GLU A 144 -9.23 6.68 -3.85
C GLU A 144 -9.55 5.81 -2.62
N GLU A 145 -9.03 4.58 -2.60
CA GLU A 145 -9.30 3.61 -1.55
C GLU A 145 -8.36 3.77 -0.35
N CYS A 146 -7.21 4.43 -0.50
CA CYS A 146 -6.19 4.53 0.55
C CYS A 146 -6.70 5.22 1.82
N THR A 147 -7.58 6.21 1.68
CA THR A 147 -8.19 6.93 2.82
C THR A 147 -9.28 6.12 3.54
N SER A 148 -9.81 5.09 2.88
CA SER A 148 -10.82 4.19 3.42
C SER A 148 -10.23 2.96 4.09
N LEU A 149 -8.91 2.76 3.99
CA LEU A 149 -8.24 1.66 4.64
C LEU A 149 -8.32 1.84 6.16
N PRO A 150 -8.73 0.80 6.91
CA PRO A 150 -8.84 0.91 8.35
C PRO A 150 -7.46 1.17 8.95
N ALA A 151 -7.31 2.35 9.58
CA ALA A 151 -6.26 2.58 10.56
C ALA A 151 -6.51 1.63 11.73
N GLU A 152 -5.47 0.99 12.25
CA GLU A 152 -5.64 0.10 13.40
C GLU A 152 -6.10 0.93 14.61
N GLU A 153 -7.34 0.71 15.06
CA GLU A 153 -7.65 0.91 16.46
C GLU A 153 -6.78 -0.09 17.22
N GLU A 154 -5.73 0.41 17.87
CA GLU A 154 -5.09 -0.25 19.00
C GLU A 154 -6.23 -0.76 19.89
N ALA A 155 -6.46 -2.08 19.87
CA ALA A 155 -7.30 -2.74 20.85
C ALA A 155 -6.59 -2.53 22.20
N THR A 156 -6.84 -1.37 22.79
CA THR A 156 -6.42 -1.03 24.13
C THR A 156 -7.05 -2.10 25.00
N ARG A 157 -6.20 -3.03 25.43
CA ARG A 157 -6.52 -4.00 26.46
C ARG A 157 -6.83 -3.20 27.72
N SER A 158 -8.06 -2.72 27.84
CA SER A 158 -8.62 -2.20 29.07
C SER A 158 -8.75 -3.39 30.02
N GLY A 159 -7.61 -3.77 30.60
CA GLY A 159 -7.56 -4.55 31.82
C GLY A 159 -7.98 -3.62 32.94
N SER A 160 -9.26 -3.66 33.27
CA SER A 160 -9.81 -3.11 34.50
C SER A 160 -9.01 -3.66 35.69
N VAL A 161 -8.12 -2.84 36.25
CA VAL A 161 -7.55 -3.07 37.59
C VAL A 161 -8.66 -2.79 38.59
N LEU A 162 -9.25 -3.86 39.14
CA LEU A 162 -10.04 -3.79 40.36
C LEU A 162 -9.13 -3.23 41.47
N LYS A 163 -9.42 -2.01 41.92
CA LYS A 163 -8.97 -1.56 43.25
C LYS A 163 -10.02 -2.01 44.25
N THR A 164 -9.70 -3.06 45.01
CA THR A 164 -10.40 -3.40 46.25
C THR A 164 -10.02 -2.37 47.31
N VAL A 165 -11.02 -1.70 47.87
CA VAL A 165 -10.97 -1.08 49.20
C VAL A 165 -11.69 -2.02 50.15
#